data_AF-A0A971WDD3-F1
#
_entry.id   AF-A0A971WDD3-F1
#
_cell.length_a   1.000
_cell.length_b   1.000
_cell.length_c   1.000
_cell.angle_alpha   90.00
_cell.angle_beta   90.00
_cell.angle_gamma   90.00
#
_symmetry.space_group_name_H-M   'P 1'
#
loop_
_entity.id
_entity.type
_entity.pdbx_description
1 polymer ?
#
loop_
_entity_poly.entity_id
_entity_poly.type
_entity_poly.pdbx_seq_one_letter_code
_entity_poly.pdbx_strand_id
1 'polypeptide(L)'
;MYHNDFFGEVTWFFEEGTFLEIVHDYERFWQEIMPFLDSLGIENNLYRDLIDYQKTVINRPFGSETALRLEYDLNTYFTDVYSGKQDVTLNKKQNILHLANADKHKSWQDYAKETVWYGRRRGATLRTNNKGEAQVEYLPD
;
A
#
# COMPACT_ATOMS: atom_id res chain seq x y z
N MET A 1 -14.53 3.50 -20.22
CA MET A 1 -14.81 4.28 -19.00
C MET A 1 -15.59 3.36 -18.07
N TYR A 2 -15.24 3.34 -16.79
CA TYR A 2 -15.81 2.46 -15.78
C TYR A 2 -16.86 3.20 -14.93
N HIS A 3 -17.92 2.52 -14.49
CA HIS A 3 -18.97 3.13 -13.68
C HIS A 3 -19.50 2.15 -12.63
N ASN A 4 -19.59 2.61 -11.39
CA ASN A 4 -20.19 1.92 -10.26
C ASN A 4 -20.66 2.98 -9.24
N ASP A 5 -21.97 3.08 -9.04
CA ASP A 5 -22.60 4.08 -8.15
C ASP A 5 -22.13 3.96 -6.68
N PHE A 6 -21.61 2.80 -6.30
CA PHE A 6 -21.04 2.58 -4.98
C PHE A 6 -19.81 3.48 -4.72
N PHE A 7 -19.03 3.79 -5.75
CA PHE A 7 -17.90 4.72 -5.66
C PHE A 7 -18.28 6.17 -6.02
N GLY A 8 -19.56 6.41 -6.33
CA GLY A 8 -20.12 7.72 -6.63
C GLY A 8 -20.67 7.83 -8.05
N GLU A 9 -21.50 8.84 -8.28
CA GLU A 9 -22.21 9.09 -9.55
C GLU A 9 -21.30 9.74 -10.61
N VAL A 10 -20.11 9.18 -10.80
CA VAL A 10 -19.12 9.65 -11.78
C VAL A 10 -18.57 8.47 -12.57
N THR A 11 -17.84 8.79 -13.63
CA THR A 11 -17.19 7.79 -14.48
C THR A 11 -15.68 7.83 -14.25
N TRP A 12 -15.09 6.64 -14.11
CA TRP A 12 -13.69 6.44 -13.77
C TRP A 12 -12.89 5.97 -14.99
N PHE A 13 -11.58 6.23 -14.99
CA PHE A 13 -10.70 5.48 -15.88
C PHE A 13 -10.69 4.00 -15.46
N PHE A 14 -10.38 3.09 -16.39
CA PHE A 14 -10.47 1.66 -16.11
C PHE A 14 -9.51 1.23 -14.99
N GLU A 15 -8.33 1.82 -14.93
CA GLU A 15 -7.31 1.58 -13.90
C GLU A 15 -7.78 2.04 -12.52
N GLU A 16 -8.47 3.18 -12.48
CA GLU A 16 -9.04 3.75 -11.24
C GLU A 16 -10.20 2.89 -10.73
N GLY A 17 -11.11 2.50 -11.63
CA GLY A 17 -12.20 1.57 -11.30
C GLY A 17 -11.67 0.22 -10.81
N THR A 18 -10.67 -0.34 -11.50
CA THR A 18 -10.05 -1.62 -11.12
C THR A 18 -9.39 -1.52 -9.73
N PHE A 19 -8.69 -0.42 -9.44
CA PHE A 19 -8.13 -0.19 -8.12
C PHE A 19 -9.23 -0.14 -7.04
N LEU A 20 -10.32 0.58 -7.29
CA LEU A 20 -11.44 0.69 -6.35
C LEU A 20 -12.09 -0.67 -6.06
N GLU A 21 -12.33 -1.48 -7.09
CA GLU A 21 -12.84 -2.85 -6.93
C GLU A 21 -11.87 -3.73 -6.12
N ILE A 22 -10.56 -3.67 -6.41
CA ILE A 22 -9.54 -4.43 -5.67
C ILE A 22 -9.50 -4.00 -4.20
N VAL A 23 -9.57 -2.70 -3.91
CA VAL A 23 -9.54 -2.21 -2.52
C VAL A 23 -10.84 -2.53 -1.79
N HIS A 24 -11.98 -2.57 -2.49
CA HIS A 24 -13.25 -3.02 -1.93
C HIS A 24 -13.22 -4.51 -1.57
N ASP A 25 -12.77 -5.35 -2.50
CA ASP A 25 -12.67 -6.81 -2.32
C ASP A 25 -11.27 -7.25 -1.86
N TYR A 26 -10.63 -6.44 -1.02
CA TYR A 26 -9.20 -6.54 -0.70
C TYR A 26 -8.75 -7.92 -0.21
N GLU A 27 -9.50 -8.49 0.75
CA GLU A 27 -9.16 -9.80 1.31
C GLU A 27 -9.31 -10.91 0.26
N ARG A 28 -10.34 -10.80 -0.59
CA ARG A 28 -10.57 -11.74 -1.69
C ARG A 28 -9.45 -11.64 -2.74
N PHE A 29 -9.06 -10.44 -3.13
CA PHE A 29 -7.94 -10.23 -4.04
C PHE A 29 -6.68 -10.92 -3.52
N TRP A 30 -6.35 -10.73 -2.24
CA TRP A 30 -5.19 -11.41 -1.65
C TRP A 30 -5.35 -12.93 -1.64
N GLN A 31 -6.52 -13.46 -1.28
CA GLN A 31 -6.76 -14.91 -1.33
C GLN A 31 -6.56 -15.50 -2.74
N GLU A 32 -6.96 -14.77 -3.78
CA GLU A 32 -6.86 -15.22 -5.17
C GLU A 32 -5.42 -15.11 -5.72
N ILE A 33 -4.66 -14.07 -5.35
CA ILE A 33 -3.31 -13.84 -5.89
C ILE A 33 -2.21 -14.60 -5.13
N MET A 34 -2.42 -14.92 -3.85
CA MET A 34 -1.41 -15.58 -3.00
C MET A 34 -0.86 -16.88 -3.62
N PRO A 35 -1.67 -17.82 -4.17
CA PRO A 35 -1.14 -19.04 -4.79
C PRO A 35 -0.14 -18.77 -5.93
N PHE A 36 -0.34 -17.70 -6.69
CA PHE A 36 0.60 -17.29 -7.73
C PHE A 36 1.90 -16.73 -7.10
N LEU A 37 1.79 -15.88 -6.08
CA LEU A 37 2.96 -15.32 -5.40
C LEU A 37 3.80 -16.39 -4.69
N ASP A 38 3.13 -17.37 -4.06
CA ASP A 38 3.77 -18.51 -3.40
C ASP A 38 4.60 -19.35 -4.38
N SER A 39 4.23 -19.35 -5.67
CA SER A 39 4.94 -20.09 -6.72
C SER A 39 6.29 -19.46 -7.14
N LEU A 40 6.58 -18.23 -6.71
CA LEU A 40 7.80 -17.49 -7.11
C LEU A 40 9.07 -17.96 -6.38
N GLY A 41 8.95 -18.80 -5.34
CA GLY A 41 10.10 -19.39 -4.64
C GLY A 41 10.98 -18.37 -3.90
N ILE A 42 10.38 -17.28 -3.40
CA ILE A 42 11.08 -16.24 -2.63
C ILE A 42 11.45 -16.79 -1.24
N GLU A 43 12.61 -16.39 -0.70
CA GLU A 43 13.06 -16.76 0.65
C GLU A 43 12.01 -16.36 1.70
N ASN A 44 11.69 -17.27 2.64
CA ASN A 44 10.52 -17.15 3.51
C ASN A 44 10.46 -15.88 4.35
N ASN A 45 11.57 -15.43 4.94
CA ASN A 45 11.57 -14.24 5.80
C ASN A 45 11.35 -12.98 4.96
N LEU A 46 12.09 -12.83 3.85
CA LEU A 46 11.89 -11.74 2.91
C LEU A 46 10.48 -11.76 2.29
N TYR A 47 9.98 -12.95 1.93
CA TYR A 47 8.65 -13.10 1.34
C TYR A 47 7.56 -12.63 2.29
N ARG A 48 7.61 -13.08 3.55
CA ARG A 48 6.68 -12.64 4.59
C ARG A 48 6.71 -11.12 4.76
N ASP A 49 7.90 -10.55 4.93
CA ASP A 49 8.07 -9.11 5.06
C ASP A 49 7.50 -8.34 3.86
N LEU A 50 7.72 -8.83 2.64
CA LEU A 50 7.20 -8.24 1.42
C LEU A 50 5.67 -8.27 1.38
N ILE A 51 5.05 -9.41 1.72
CA ILE A 51 3.59 -9.54 1.74
C ILE A 51 2.98 -8.63 2.80
N ASP A 52 3.52 -8.65 4.02
CA ASP A 52 3.02 -7.82 5.12
C ASP A 52 3.19 -6.33 4.78
N TYR A 53 4.35 -5.94 4.23
CA TYR A 53 4.59 -4.56 3.77
C TYR A 53 3.60 -4.15 2.68
N GLN A 54 3.50 -4.91 1.58
CA GLN A 54 2.61 -4.59 0.46
C GLN A 54 1.14 -4.53 0.88
N LYS A 55 0.72 -5.37 1.83
CA LYS A 55 -0.65 -5.31 2.38
C LYS A 55 -0.89 -4.03 3.16
N THR A 56 0.08 -3.63 3.97
CA THR A 56 -0.10 -2.58 4.98
C THR A 56 0.04 -1.18 4.38
N VAL A 57 0.89 -1.00 3.38
CA VAL A 57 1.14 0.33 2.77
C VAL A 57 0.01 0.84 1.89
N ILE A 58 -0.94 -0.01 1.47
CA ILE A 58 -2.11 0.44 0.71
C ILE A 58 -2.97 1.34 1.60
N ASN A 59 -3.28 2.53 1.11
CA ASN A 59 -4.20 3.43 1.77
C ASN A 59 -5.64 2.95 1.55
N ARG A 60 -6.17 2.19 2.51
CA ARG A 60 -7.54 1.66 2.50
C ARG A 60 -8.49 2.57 3.30
N PRO A 61 -9.76 2.70 2.90
CA PRO A 61 -10.74 3.38 3.73
C PRO A 61 -11.02 2.55 4.99
N PHE A 62 -11.40 3.24 6.04
CA PHE A 62 -11.72 2.72 7.37
C PHE A 62 -10.58 1.95 8.03
N GLY A 63 -9.34 2.21 7.61
CA GLY A 63 -8.14 1.61 8.19
C GLY A 63 -7.91 2.09 9.62
N SER A 64 -6.97 1.46 10.30
CA SER A 64 -6.45 1.92 11.58
C SER A 64 -4.96 2.22 11.50
N GLU A 65 -4.42 2.84 12.54
CA GLU A 65 -2.97 2.91 12.72
C GLU A 65 -2.42 1.49 12.79
N THR A 66 -1.22 1.30 12.23
CA THR A 66 -0.59 -0.01 12.21
C THR A 66 0.91 0.16 12.36
N ALA A 67 1.52 -0.70 13.17
CA ALA A 67 2.96 -0.83 13.27
C ALA A 67 3.34 -2.22 12.77
N LEU A 68 4.26 -2.27 11.80
CA LEU A 68 4.74 -3.51 11.21
C LEU A 68 6.21 -3.70 11.54
N ARG A 69 6.55 -4.81 12.22
CA ARG A 69 7.95 -5.19 12.45
C ARG A 69 8.45 -5.97 11.24
N LEU A 70 9.56 -5.52 10.67
CA LEU A 70 10.22 -6.09 9.49
C LEU A 70 11.66 -6.49 9.82
N GLU A 71 12.14 -7.56 9.21
CA GLU A 71 13.57 -7.94 9.17
C GLU A 71 14.35 -7.14 8.12
N TYR A 72 13.69 -6.68 7.06
CA TYR A 72 14.29 -5.95 5.96
C TYR A 72 13.80 -4.50 5.88
N ASP A 73 14.67 -3.58 5.46
CA ASP A 73 14.31 -2.17 5.24
C ASP A 73 13.68 -1.96 3.86
N LEU A 74 12.44 -2.44 3.74
CA LEU A 74 11.65 -2.35 2.50
C LEU A 74 11.24 -0.91 2.17
N ASN A 75 10.97 -0.09 3.17
CA ASN A 75 10.52 1.29 2.95
C ASN A 75 11.59 2.15 2.30
N THR A 76 12.84 2.09 2.79
CA THR A 76 13.96 2.79 2.15
C THR A 76 14.26 2.19 0.78
N TYR A 77 14.28 0.86 0.67
CA TYR A 77 14.53 0.18 -0.61
C TYR A 77 13.59 0.65 -1.72
N PHE A 78 12.27 0.62 -1.50
CA PHE A 78 11.31 1.04 -2.52
C PHE A 78 11.37 2.55 -2.79
N THR A 79 11.55 3.38 -1.75
CA THR A 79 11.75 4.83 -1.93
C THR A 79 12.94 5.13 -2.83
N ASP A 80 14.04 4.41 -2.64
CA ASP A 80 15.26 4.57 -3.42
C ASP A 80 15.09 4.09 -4.86
N VAL A 81 14.39 2.97 -5.08
CA VAL A 81 14.03 2.49 -6.42
C VAL A 81 13.15 3.52 -7.16
N TYR A 82 12.09 4.03 -6.52
CA TYR A 82 11.17 4.97 -7.16
C TYR A 82 11.77 6.36 -7.40
N SER A 83 12.77 6.76 -6.62
CA SER A 83 13.51 8.01 -6.84
C SER A 83 14.58 7.90 -7.93
N GLY A 84 14.75 6.72 -8.53
CA GLY A 84 15.68 6.49 -9.63
C GLY A 84 17.14 6.42 -9.21
N LYS A 85 17.41 6.13 -7.92
CA LYS A 85 18.79 5.87 -7.47
C LYS A 85 19.36 4.65 -8.19
N GLN A 86 20.65 4.71 -8.50
CA GLN A 86 21.41 3.58 -9.02
C GLN A 86 21.93 2.74 -7.84
N ASP A 87 22.20 1.45 -8.08
CA ASP A 87 22.81 0.52 -7.12
C ASP A 87 22.05 0.33 -5.78
N VAL A 88 20.71 0.35 -5.85
CA VAL A 88 19.87 0.13 -4.67
C VAL A 88 19.98 -1.31 -4.18
N THR A 89 20.45 -1.49 -2.95
CA THR A 89 20.58 -2.80 -2.30
C THR A 89 19.57 -2.93 -1.17
N LEU A 90 18.90 -4.08 -1.09
CA LEU A 90 18.01 -4.38 0.02
C LEU A 90 18.83 -4.78 1.26
N ASN A 91 18.69 -4.01 2.34
CA ASN A 91 19.41 -4.25 3.58
C ASN A 91 18.58 -5.09 4.55
N LYS A 92 19.19 -6.14 5.12
CA LYS A 92 18.64 -6.86 6.26
C LYS A 92 18.88 -6.03 7.52
N LYS A 93 17.90 -5.21 7.89
CA LYS A 93 17.96 -4.30 9.03
C LYS A 93 16.61 -4.24 9.71
N GLN A 94 16.54 -4.73 10.95
CA GLN A 94 15.27 -4.79 11.67
C GLN A 94 14.72 -3.39 11.92
N ASN A 95 13.44 -3.23 11.65
CA ASN A 95 12.75 -1.95 11.80
C ASN A 95 11.28 -2.15 12.15
N ILE A 96 10.66 -1.09 12.66
CA ILE A 96 9.22 -0.96 12.82
C ILE A 96 8.76 0.15 11.87
N LEU A 97 7.92 -0.22 10.90
CA LEU A 97 7.21 0.72 10.04
C LEU A 97 5.91 1.12 10.73
N HIS A 98 5.86 2.35 11.23
CA HIS A 98 4.66 2.96 11.77
C HIS A 98 3.91 3.65 10.63
N LEU A 99 2.66 3.21 10.41
CA LEU A 99 1.75 3.84 9.47
C LEU A 99 0.62 4.52 10.24
N ALA A 100 0.61 5.85 10.20
CA ALA A 100 -0.42 6.66 10.84
C ALA A 100 -1.69 6.67 9.99
N ASN A 101 -2.84 6.68 10.66
CA ASN A 101 -4.12 6.67 10.00
C ASN A 101 -4.57 8.11 9.79
N ALA A 102 -4.42 8.62 8.57
CA ALA A 102 -4.98 9.91 8.23
C ALA A 102 -6.46 9.82 7.81
N ASP A 103 -7.11 8.66 8.02
CA ASP A 103 -8.40 8.39 7.43
C ASP A 103 -9.47 9.37 7.93
N LYS A 104 -9.96 10.14 6.97
CA LYS A 104 -11.00 11.15 7.09
C LYS A 104 -12.23 10.77 6.28
N HIS A 105 -12.21 9.63 5.61
CA HIS A 105 -13.26 9.22 4.69
C HIS A 105 -14.45 8.69 5.49
N LYS A 106 -15.64 9.21 5.18
CA LYS A 106 -16.88 8.79 5.85
C LYS A 106 -17.66 7.77 5.03
N SER A 107 -17.25 7.57 3.78
CA SER A 107 -17.91 6.73 2.80
C SER A 107 -16.93 6.29 1.70
N TRP A 108 -17.32 5.27 0.93
CA TRP A 108 -16.56 4.82 -0.24
C TRP A 108 -16.51 5.88 -1.34
N GLN A 109 -17.57 6.69 -1.47
CA GLN A 109 -17.60 7.82 -2.39
C GLN A 109 -16.57 8.89 -2.00
N ASP A 110 -16.47 9.21 -0.71
CA ASP A 110 -15.45 10.14 -0.20
C ASP A 110 -14.04 9.62 -0.45
N TYR A 111 -13.80 8.33 -0.17
CA TYR A 111 -12.52 7.68 -0.42
C TYR A 111 -12.15 7.72 -1.92
N ALA A 112 -13.06 7.30 -2.80
CA ALA A 112 -12.81 7.26 -4.24
C ALA A 112 -12.48 8.65 -4.79
N LYS A 113 -13.22 9.67 -4.36
CA LYS A 113 -12.98 11.06 -4.76
C LYS A 113 -11.65 11.61 -4.24
N GLU A 114 -11.38 11.49 -2.95
CA GLU A 114 -10.20 12.13 -2.34
C GLU A 114 -8.89 11.38 -2.61
N THR A 115 -8.94 10.05 -2.65
CA THR A 115 -7.75 9.20 -2.80
C THR A 115 -7.46 8.89 -4.26
N VAL A 116 -8.47 8.48 -5.03
CA VAL A 116 -8.27 8.04 -6.43
C VAL A 116 -8.39 9.22 -7.39
N TRP A 117 -9.37 10.09 -7.25
CA TRP A 117 -9.52 11.21 -8.19
C TRP A 117 -8.55 12.36 -7.88
N TYR A 118 -8.64 12.94 -6.68
CA TYR A 118 -7.81 14.09 -6.31
C TYR A 118 -6.39 13.69 -5.87
N GLY A 119 -6.25 12.49 -5.31
CA GLY A 119 -5.00 12.00 -4.74
C GLY A 119 -4.06 11.28 -5.71
N ARG A 120 -4.50 10.95 -6.93
CA ARG A 120 -3.70 10.15 -7.88
C ARG A 120 -2.33 10.75 -8.20
N ARG A 121 -2.26 12.05 -8.51
CA ARG A 121 -1.00 12.71 -8.90
C ARG A 121 0.04 12.75 -7.78
N ARG A 122 -0.39 12.67 -6.52
CA ARG A 122 0.49 12.65 -5.34
C ARG A 122 0.76 11.23 -4.82
N GLY A 123 0.23 10.20 -5.49
CA GLY A 123 0.41 8.81 -5.06
C GLY A 123 -0.34 8.44 -3.77
N ALA A 124 -1.47 9.11 -3.48
CA ALA A 124 -2.21 8.96 -2.22
C ALA A 124 -2.80 7.55 -1.98
N THR A 125 -2.74 6.67 -2.97
CA THR A 125 -3.12 5.25 -2.84
C THR A 125 -2.14 4.46 -1.97
N LEU A 126 -0.95 5.01 -1.69
CA LEU A 126 0.04 4.45 -0.78
C LEU A 126 0.26 5.40 0.41
N ARG A 127 0.17 4.87 1.63
CA ARG A 127 0.39 5.62 2.87
C ARG A 127 1.82 6.14 2.98
N THR A 128 2.78 5.40 2.43
CA THR A 128 4.21 5.78 2.41
C THR A 128 4.52 7.01 1.57
N ASN A 129 3.64 7.38 0.62
CA ASN A 129 3.79 8.59 -0.18
C ASN A 129 3.21 9.83 0.52
N ASN A 130 2.37 9.65 1.54
CA ASN A 130 1.72 10.74 2.23
C ASN A 130 2.63 11.25 3.37
N LYS A 131 2.87 12.56 3.38
CA LYS A 131 3.77 13.19 4.34
C LYS A 131 3.25 13.00 5.77
N GLY A 132 4.06 12.38 6.62
CA GLY A 132 3.76 12.15 8.03
C GLY A 132 2.88 10.92 8.29
N GLU A 133 2.52 10.15 7.26
CA GLU A 133 1.74 8.92 7.42
C GLU A 133 2.60 7.66 7.51
N ALA A 134 3.90 7.75 7.22
CA ALA A 134 4.85 6.67 7.38
C ALA A 134 6.11 7.12 8.11
N GLN A 135 6.51 6.36 9.12
CA GLN A 135 7.74 6.56 9.88
C GLN A 135 8.43 5.22 10.12
N VAL A 136 9.74 5.18 9.87
CA VAL A 136 10.56 3.98 10.12
C VAL A 136 11.36 4.20 11.40
N GLU A 137 11.25 3.26 12.32
CA GLU A 137 12.06 3.16 13.53
C GLU A 137 13.01 1.97 13.41
N TYR A 138 14.33 2.20 13.42
CA TYR A 138 15.31 1.12 13.35
C TYR A 138 15.58 0.54 14.74
N LEU A 139 15.56 -0.78 14.85
CA LEU A 139 15.89 -1.47 16.08
C LEU A 139 17.41 -1.61 16.23
N PRO A 140 17.96 -1.54 17.45
CA PRO A 140 19.36 -1.84 17.70
C PRO A 140 19.67 -3.31 17.38
N ASP A 141 20.89 -3.56 16.92
CA ASP A 141 21.42 -4.90 16.60
C ASP A 141 21.58 -5.78 17.85
#